data_AF-A0A382CED1-F1
#
_entry.id   AF-A0A382CED1-F1
#
_cell.length_a   1.000
_cell.length_b   1.000
_cell.length_c   1.000
_cell.angle_alpha   90.00
_cell.angle_beta   90.00
_cell.angle_gamma   90.00
#
_symmetry.space_group_name_H-M   'P 1'
#
loop_
_entity.id
_entity.type
_entity.pdbx_description
1 polymer ?
#
loop_
_entity_poly.entity_id
_entity_poly.type
_entity_poly.pdbx_seq_one_letter_code
_entity_poly.pdbx_strand_id
1 'polypeptide(L)'
;MKSPVYLLLFLLALSPVIVYAESQTISVETNSSSYEKGSSIAISGLITNYDASDPNEVFQITLRVIAPNNNIVTVDQIVPNSGGTYSTSVNTEGANWKLGGDYTVMVNYADQSASTTFTLIIPEMEATEAEAVEAEAAEAEAVEAAEAEKCGEGTHLEDGACVLDETVSVESTSAPSTSSAETVSSWIYSITFAVLIAFIIAIFLYLISRASRRKTT
;
A
#
# COMPACT_ATOMS: atom_id res chain seq x y z
N MET A 1 20.38 -9.00 78.82
CA MET A 1 20.83 -9.41 77.47
C MET A 1 19.71 -10.18 76.75
N LYS A 2 18.66 -9.50 76.26
CA LYS A 2 17.55 -10.11 75.49
C LYS A 2 17.19 -9.29 74.24
N SER A 3 18.03 -8.34 73.85
CA SER A 3 17.66 -7.25 72.93
C SER A 3 18.15 -7.34 71.47
N PRO A 4 19.12 -8.17 71.03
CA PRO A 4 19.53 -8.16 69.63
C PRO A 4 18.58 -8.97 68.72
N VAL A 5 17.87 -9.96 69.26
CA VAL A 5 16.97 -10.83 68.48
C VAL A 5 15.72 -10.08 68.02
N TYR A 6 15.15 -9.21 68.86
CA TYR A 6 13.98 -8.41 68.51
C TYR A 6 14.30 -7.34 67.45
N LEU A 7 15.50 -6.76 67.47
CA LEU A 7 15.95 -5.80 66.45
C LEU A 7 16.07 -6.47 65.07
N LEU A 8 16.59 -7.70 65.04
CA LEU A 8 16.74 -8.48 63.81
C LEU A 8 15.39 -8.95 63.24
N LEU A 9 14.44 -9.32 64.12
CA LEU A 9 13.06 -9.64 63.72
C LEU A 9 12.29 -8.42 63.20
N PHE A 10 12.49 -7.25 63.82
CA PHE A 10 11.87 -6.00 63.38
C PHE A 10 12.40 -5.55 62.01
N LEU A 11 13.70 -5.72 61.75
CA LEU A 11 14.32 -5.42 60.44
C LEU A 11 13.83 -6.36 59.32
N LEU A 12 13.55 -7.63 59.61
CA LEU A 12 12.95 -8.56 58.65
C LEU A 12 11.50 -8.17 58.27
N ALA A 13 10.73 -7.65 59.23
CA ALA A 13 9.36 -7.17 59.02
C ALA A 13 9.25 -5.84 58.25
N LEU A 14 10.37 -5.11 58.09
CA LEU A 14 10.47 -3.83 57.37
C LEU A 14 11.04 -3.98 55.96
N SER A 15 11.27 -5.20 55.48
CA SER A 15 11.64 -5.40 54.09
C SER A 15 10.48 -4.94 53.19
N PRO A 16 10.71 -4.01 52.24
CA PRO A 16 9.65 -3.59 51.33
C PRO A 16 9.26 -4.80 50.47
N VAL A 17 7.95 -5.09 50.44
CA VAL A 17 7.41 -6.01 49.43
C VAL A 17 7.53 -5.29 48.10
N ILE A 18 8.52 -5.67 47.30
CA ILE A 18 8.67 -5.18 45.94
C ILE A 18 7.60 -5.89 45.11
N VAL A 19 6.52 -5.18 44.77
CA VAL A 19 5.51 -5.65 43.82
C VAL A 19 6.08 -5.43 42.42
N TYR A 20 6.34 -6.51 41.69
CA TYR A 20 6.65 -6.45 40.27
C TYR A 20 5.33 -6.34 39.52
N ALA A 21 5.07 -5.19 38.90
CA ALA A 21 3.98 -5.08 37.93
C ALA A 21 4.38 -5.89 36.68
N GLU A 22 3.53 -6.82 36.25
CA GLU A 22 3.77 -7.55 35.02
C GLU A 22 3.56 -6.62 33.83
N SER A 23 4.62 -6.35 33.06
CA SER A 23 4.57 -5.49 31.89
C SER A 23 3.73 -6.14 30.78
N GLN A 24 2.74 -5.41 30.26
CA GLN A 24 1.99 -5.81 29.06
C GLN A 24 2.92 -5.87 27.85
N THR A 25 2.79 -6.93 27.06
CA THR A 25 3.57 -7.18 25.85
C THR A 25 2.68 -7.68 24.73
N ILE A 26 3.11 -7.52 23.47
CA ILE A 26 2.47 -8.12 22.29
C ILE A 26 3.44 -9.11 21.63
N SER A 27 2.93 -10.24 21.16
CA SER A 27 3.65 -11.18 20.30
C SER A 27 3.06 -11.20 18.89
N VAL A 28 3.82 -11.65 17.90
CA VAL A 28 3.33 -11.94 16.55
C VAL A 28 4.11 -13.11 15.95
N GLU A 29 3.38 -14.02 15.33
CA GLU A 29 3.91 -15.18 14.62
C GLU A 29 3.12 -15.41 13.34
N THR A 30 3.71 -16.20 12.45
CA THR A 30 3.00 -16.74 11.29
C THR A 30 3.05 -18.27 11.34
N ASN A 31 2.12 -18.94 10.66
CA ASN A 31 2.00 -20.40 10.75
C ASN A 31 3.13 -21.19 10.04
N SER A 32 3.97 -20.53 9.26
CA SER A 32 5.10 -21.09 8.50
C SER A 32 6.17 -20.00 8.30
N SER A 33 7.44 -20.38 8.20
CA SER A 33 8.52 -19.45 7.87
C SER A 33 8.64 -19.14 6.38
N SER A 34 7.92 -19.86 5.50
CA SER A 34 7.91 -19.62 4.06
C SER A 34 6.55 -19.88 3.41
N TYR A 35 6.29 -19.17 2.32
CA TYR A 35 5.05 -19.24 1.54
C TYR A 35 5.35 -19.05 0.05
N GLU A 36 4.54 -19.67 -0.80
CA GLU A 36 4.54 -19.38 -2.25
C GLU A 36 3.56 -18.24 -2.55
N LYS A 37 3.88 -17.41 -3.56
CA LYS A 37 2.94 -16.41 -4.06
C LYS A 37 1.65 -17.09 -4.51
N GLY A 38 0.51 -16.54 -4.07
CA GLY A 38 -0.79 -17.21 -4.19
C GLY A 38 -1.31 -17.72 -2.85
N SER A 39 -0.41 -17.96 -1.89
CA SER A 39 -0.77 -18.48 -0.58
C SER A 39 -1.41 -17.43 0.31
N SER A 40 -2.15 -17.92 1.29
CA SER A 40 -2.69 -17.15 2.40
C SER A 40 -1.81 -17.36 3.64
N ILE A 41 -1.29 -16.26 4.19
CA ILE A 41 -0.46 -16.24 5.40
C ILE A 41 -1.39 -16.09 6.60
N ALA A 42 -1.36 -17.05 7.54
CA ALA A 42 -2.06 -16.90 8.81
C ALA A 42 -1.14 -16.23 9.82
N ILE A 43 -1.61 -15.13 10.41
CA ILE A 43 -0.86 -14.32 11.38
C ILE A 43 -1.62 -14.34 12.68
N SER A 44 -0.94 -14.56 13.79
CA SER A 44 -1.55 -14.59 15.12
C SER A 44 -0.60 -14.09 16.20
N GLY A 45 -1.17 -13.72 17.34
CA GLY A 45 -0.39 -13.34 18.50
C GLY A 45 -1.23 -13.18 19.76
N LEU A 46 -0.58 -12.72 20.82
CA LEU A 46 -1.15 -12.52 22.14
C LEU A 46 -0.70 -11.17 22.71
N ILE A 47 -1.64 -10.45 23.32
CA ILE A 47 -1.36 -9.34 24.23
C ILE A 47 -1.48 -9.87 25.66
N THR A 48 -0.38 -9.82 26.42
CA THR A 48 -0.38 -10.24 27.82
C THR A 48 -1.05 -9.19 28.69
N ASN A 49 -1.73 -9.60 29.77
CA ASN A 49 -2.44 -8.67 30.67
C ASN A 49 -3.43 -7.74 29.95
N TYR A 50 -4.10 -8.24 28.91
CA TYR A 50 -5.16 -7.50 28.21
C TYR A 50 -6.46 -7.55 29.00
N ASP A 51 -7.06 -6.39 29.29
CA ASP A 51 -8.38 -6.27 29.90
C ASP A 51 -9.38 -5.63 28.94
N ALA A 52 -10.28 -6.44 28.38
CA ALA A 52 -11.34 -5.96 27.50
C ALA A 52 -12.41 -5.11 28.21
N SER A 53 -12.41 -5.11 29.53
CA SER A 53 -13.41 -4.42 30.36
C SER A 53 -13.08 -2.95 30.58
N ASP A 54 -11.80 -2.56 30.47
CA ASP A 54 -11.37 -1.17 30.59
C ASP A 54 -11.44 -0.47 29.22
N PRO A 55 -12.44 0.41 28.98
CA PRO A 55 -12.59 1.08 27.70
C PRO A 55 -11.41 2.01 27.35
N ASN A 56 -10.53 2.34 28.30
CA ASN A 56 -9.34 3.16 28.06
C ASN A 56 -8.12 2.34 27.61
N GLU A 57 -8.18 1.02 27.76
CA GLU A 57 -7.08 0.11 27.40
C GLU A 57 -7.41 -0.77 26.20
N VAL A 58 -8.55 -0.55 25.52
CA VAL A 58 -8.95 -1.31 24.33
C VAL A 58 -8.60 -0.54 23.05
N PHE A 59 -7.42 -0.83 22.52
CA PHE A 59 -6.95 -0.29 21.24
C PHE A 59 -7.10 -1.32 20.10
N GLN A 60 -7.09 -0.86 18.85
CA GLN A 60 -6.94 -1.75 17.70
C GLN A 60 -5.44 -2.03 17.46
N ILE A 61 -5.13 -3.28 17.13
CA ILE A 61 -3.80 -3.67 16.68
C ILE A 61 -3.62 -3.16 15.25
N THR A 62 -2.54 -2.43 14.98
CA THR A 62 -2.15 -2.08 13.62
C THR A 62 -1.15 -3.09 13.11
N LEU A 63 -1.53 -3.85 12.08
CA LEU A 63 -0.66 -4.79 11.38
C LEU A 63 -0.13 -4.15 10.09
N ARG A 64 1.17 -4.29 9.84
CA ARG A 64 1.81 -3.93 8.57
C ARG A 64 2.63 -5.10 8.08
N VAL A 65 2.55 -5.38 6.78
CA VAL A 65 3.49 -6.27 6.11
C VAL A 65 4.38 -5.44 5.20
N ILE A 66 5.69 -5.61 5.36
CA ILE A 66 6.74 -4.84 4.70
C ILE A 66 7.53 -5.78 3.80
N ALA A 67 7.64 -5.42 2.53
CA ALA A 67 8.41 -6.15 1.52
C ALA A 67 9.93 -5.97 1.68
N PRO A 68 10.75 -6.82 1.03
CA PRO A 68 12.22 -6.73 1.08
C PRO A 68 12.79 -5.36 0.67
N ASN A 69 12.05 -4.60 -0.14
CA ASN A 69 12.43 -3.25 -0.57
C ASN A 69 11.90 -2.14 0.36
N ASN A 70 11.49 -2.49 1.58
CA ASN A 70 10.92 -1.61 2.59
C ASN A 70 9.57 -0.97 2.25
N ASN A 71 8.91 -1.40 1.16
CA ASN A 71 7.55 -0.95 0.86
C ASN A 71 6.53 -1.66 1.77
N ILE A 72 5.53 -0.92 2.25
CA ILE A 72 4.38 -1.51 2.95
C ILE A 72 3.45 -2.11 1.88
N VAL A 73 3.23 -3.42 1.93
CA VAL A 73 2.36 -4.15 0.97
C VAL A 73 0.98 -4.42 1.52
N THR A 74 0.82 -4.41 2.84
CA THR A 74 -0.45 -4.65 3.53
C THR A 74 -0.50 -3.82 4.81
N VAL A 75 -1.66 -3.24 5.09
CA VAL A 75 -2.01 -2.62 6.37
C VAL A 75 -3.37 -3.17 6.78
N ASP A 76 -3.49 -3.59 8.03
CA ASP A 76 -4.75 -4.08 8.58
C ASP A 76 -4.93 -3.59 10.03
N GLN A 77 -6.18 -3.54 10.48
CA GLN A 77 -6.53 -3.23 11.87
C GLN A 77 -7.33 -4.37 12.48
N ILE A 78 -6.91 -4.85 13.64
CA ILE A 78 -7.47 -6.03 14.29
C ILE A 78 -7.93 -5.64 15.69
N VAL A 79 -9.17 -5.96 16.03
CA VAL A 79 -9.65 -5.85 17.41
C VAL A 79 -9.23 -7.12 18.16
N PRO A 80 -8.50 -7.01 19.29
CA PRO A 80 -8.15 -8.18 20.09
C PRO A 80 -9.40 -8.90 20.62
N ASN A 81 -9.32 -10.21 20.78
CA ASN A 81 -10.34 -10.97 21.50
C ASN A 81 -10.26 -10.65 23.00
N SER A 82 -11.32 -10.94 23.75
CA SER A 82 -11.40 -10.67 25.20
C SER A 82 -10.26 -11.27 26.05
N GLY A 83 -9.54 -12.28 25.54
CA GLY A 83 -8.37 -12.89 26.19
C GLY A 83 -7.02 -12.39 25.66
N GLY A 84 -6.99 -11.29 24.91
CA GLY A 84 -5.76 -10.68 24.35
C GLY A 84 -5.22 -11.36 23.09
N THR A 85 -5.75 -12.53 22.72
CA THR A 85 -5.39 -13.20 21.47
C THR A 85 -5.94 -12.46 20.25
N TYR A 86 -5.26 -12.56 19.12
CA TYR A 86 -5.75 -12.05 17.85
C TYR A 86 -5.23 -12.90 16.70
N SER A 87 -5.92 -12.85 15.56
CA SER A 87 -5.52 -13.54 14.33
C SER A 87 -6.09 -12.84 13.10
N THR A 88 -5.34 -12.86 12.00
CA THR A 88 -5.80 -12.43 10.68
C THR A 88 -5.16 -13.29 9.59
N SER A 89 -5.60 -13.08 8.35
CA SER A 89 -5.11 -13.77 7.17
C SER A 89 -4.77 -12.77 6.07
N VAL A 90 -3.61 -12.93 5.44
CA VAL A 90 -3.12 -12.04 4.39
C VAL A 90 -2.86 -12.84 3.11
N ASN A 91 -3.54 -12.47 2.02
CA ASN A 91 -3.35 -13.08 0.70
C ASN A 91 -2.19 -12.41 -0.05
N THR A 92 -1.30 -13.22 -0.64
CA THR A 92 -0.09 -12.81 -1.38
C THR A 92 -0.29 -12.63 -2.90
N GLU A 93 -1.52 -12.69 -3.41
CA GLU A 93 -1.88 -12.47 -4.83
C GLU A 93 -2.01 -10.99 -5.20
N GLY A 94 -2.07 -10.09 -4.21
CA GLY A 94 -2.29 -8.68 -4.44
C GLY A 94 -1.20 -8.01 -5.28
N ALA A 95 -1.55 -6.92 -5.98
CA ALA A 95 -0.64 -6.19 -6.87
C ALA A 95 0.66 -5.68 -6.20
N ASN A 96 0.68 -5.58 -4.87
CA ASN A 96 1.86 -5.14 -4.11
C ASN A 96 2.87 -6.28 -3.83
N TRP A 97 2.51 -7.55 -4.07
CA TRP A 97 3.30 -8.75 -3.81
C TRP A 97 4.12 -9.16 -5.04
N LYS A 98 5.07 -8.32 -5.44
CA LYS A 98 5.85 -8.50 -6.67
C LYS A 98 7.25 -9.08 -6.47
N LEU A 99 7.76 -9.10 -5.24
CA LEU A 99 9.14 -9.47 -4.94
C LEU A 99 9.17 -10.78 -4.15
N GLY A 100 10.05 -11.70 -4.54
CA GLY A 100 10.43 -12.80 -3.66
C GLY A 100 11.40 -12.30 -2.59
N GLY A 101 11.51 -13.03 -1.47
CA GLY A 101 12.46 -12.76 -0.40
C GLY A 101 11.81 -12.56 0.96
N ASP A 102 12.52 -11.94 1.89
CA ASP A 102 12.11 -11.82 3.28
C ASP A 102 11.17 -10.64 3.52
N TYR A 103 9.96 -10.96 3.93
CA TYR A 103 8.93 -10.01 4.35
C TYR A 103 8.94 -9.89 5.87
N THR A 104 8.61 -8.70 6.37
CA THR A 104 8.46 -8.44 7.80
C THR A 104 7.01 -8.14 8.14
N VAL A 105 6.42 -8.91 9.04
CA VAL A 105 5.15 -8.59 9.69
C VAL A 105 5.48 -7.78 10.94
N MET A 106 4.87 -6.61 11.08
CA MET A 106 4.99 -5.77 12.27
C MET A 106 3.60 -5.46 12.82
N VAL A 107 3.42 -5.67 14.11
CA VAL A 107 2.21 -5.32 14.84
C VAL A 107 2.50 -4.24 15.88
N ASN A 108 1.53 -3.35 16.08
CA ASN A 108 1.60 -2.30 17.09
C ASN A 108 0.31 -2.28 17.88
N TYR A 109 0.42 -2.19 19.20
CA TYR A 109 -0.69 -2.11 20.13
C TYR A 109 -0.34 -1.12 21.23
N ALA A 110 -1.04 0.01 21.31
CA ALA A 110 -0.68 1.13 22.17
C ALA A 110 0.81 1.54 21.97
N ASP A 111 1.63 1.40 23.00
CA ASP A 111 3.07 1.66 23.01
C ASP A 111 3.93 0.40 22.75
N GLN A 112 3.29 -0.77 22.66
CA GLN A 112 3.94 -2.05 22.41
C GLN A 112 4.05 -2.35 20.92
N SER A 113 5.13 -3.04 20.54
CA SER A 113 5.32 -3.52 19.17
C SER A 113 6.01 -4.88 19.14
N ALA A 114 5.73 -5.65 18.10
CA ALA A 114 6.43 -6.90 17.82
C ALA A 114 6.57 -7.09 16.31
N SER A 115 7.54 -7.91 15.91
CA SER A 115 7.78 -8.24 14.52
C SER A 115 8.20 -9.69 14.34
N THR A 116 7.84 -10.25 13.19
CA THR A 116 8.30 -11.56 12.74
C THR A 116 8.56 -11.52 11.24
N THR A 117 9.36 -12.44 10.72
CA THR A 117 9.71 -12.51 9.30
C THR A 117 9.28 -13.83 8.68
N PHE A 118 8.99 -13.80 7.39
CA PHE A 118 8.77 -14.99 6.58
C PHE A 118 9.34 -14.76 5.17
N THR A 119 9.71 -15.84 4.48
CA THR A 119 10.21 -15.78 3.11
C THR A 119 9.08 -16.05 2.12
N LEU A 120 8.87 -15.14 1.17
CA LEU A 120 7.97 -15.36 0.03
C LEU A 120 8.75 -15.89 -1.16
N ILE A 121 8.27 -16.99 -1.72
CA ILE A 121 8.79 -17.62 -2.93
C ILE A 121 7.86 -17.24 -4.07
N ILE A 122 8.38 -16.53 -5.06
CA ILE A 122 7.66 -16.32 -6.32
C ILE A 122 8.17 -17.40 -7.27
N PRO A 123 7.33 -18.37 -7.67
CA PRO A 123 7.74 -19.31 -8.70
C PRO A 123 8.08 -18.51 -9.95
N GLU A 124 9.29 -18.68 -10.45
CA GLU A 124 9.66 -18.26 -11.79
C GLU A 124 8.83 -19.13 -12.74
N MET A 125 7.63 -18.65 -13.12
CA MET A 125 7.02 -19.16 -14.35
C MET A 125 8.00 -18.78 -15.45
N GLU A 126 8.57 -19.81 -16.08
CA GLU A 126 9.57 -19.65 -17.13
C GLU A 126 9.20 -18.49 -18.05
N ALA A 127 10.08 -17.50 -18.11
CA ALA A 127 10.01 -16.37 -19.02
C ALA A 127 10.21 -16.79 -20.49
N THR A 128 9.95 -18.04 -20.85
CA THR A 128 10.12 -18.63 -22.19
C THR A 128 8.85 -18.53 -23.03
N GLU A 129 7.66 -18.56 -22.43
CA GLU A 129 6.40 -18.49 -23.21
C GLU A 129 6.00 -17.06 -23.57
N ALA A 130 6.28 -16.05 -22.73
CA ALA A 130 5.96 -14.65 -23.06
C ALA A 130 6.86 -14.08 -24.17
N GLU A 131 8.13 -14.51 -24.23
CA GLU A 131 9.07 -14.10 -25.28
C GLU A 131 8.76 -14.81 -26.61
N ALA A 132 8.27 -16.06 -26.57
CA ALA A 132 7.85 -16.80 -27.76
C ALA A 132 6.57 -16.21 -28.40
N VAL A 133 5.61 -15.72 -27.60
CA VAL A 133 4.38 -15.12 -28.12
C VAL A 133 4.63 -13.72 -28.72
N GLU A 134 5.53 -12.91 -28.15
CA GLU A 134 5.94 -11.65 -28.80
C GLU A 134 6.77 -11.89 -30.07
N ALA A 135 7.65 -12.89 -30.09
CA ALA A 135 8.41 -13.25 -31.28
C ALA A 135 7.51 -13.73 -32.43
N GLU A 136 6.50 -14.56 -32.13
CA GLU A 136 5.56 -15.06 -33.15
C GLU A 136 4.64 -13.93 -33.68
N ALA A 137 4.21 -13.00 -32.80
CA ALA A 137 3.42 -11.84 -33.22
C ALA A 137 4.22 -10.84 -34.06
N ALA A 138 5.50 -10.60 -33.72
CA ALA A 138 6.39 -9.76 -34.50
C ALA A 138 6.73 -10.37 -35.86
N GLU A 139 6.88 -11.70 -35.94
CA GLU A 139 7.10 -12.40 -37.21
C GLU A 139 5.82 -12.39 -38.07
N ALA A 140 4.64 -12.55 -37.47
CA ALA A 140 3.36 -12.43 -38.18
C ALA A 140 3.12 -11.01 -38.74
N GLU A 141 3.47 -9.96 -37.99
CA GLU A 141 3.33 -8.57 -38.46
C GLU A 141 4.35 -8.24 -39.57
N ALA A 142 5.57 -8.78 -39.48
CA ALA A 142 6.58 -8.62 -40.53
C ALA A 142 6.23 -9.39 -41.83
N VAL A 143 5.53 -10.52 -41.73
CA VAL A 143 5.08 -11.28 -42.91
C VAL A 143 3.91 -10.59 -43.62
N GLU A 144 2.95 -10.02 -42.88
CA GLU A 144 1.89 -9.17 -43.46
C GLU A 144 2.45 -7.89 -44.12
N ALA A 145 3.44 -7.25 -43.49
CA ALA A 145 4.10 -6.07 -44.08
C ALA A 145 4.92 -6.41 -45.34
N ALA A 146 5.52 -7.60 -45.43
CA ALA A 146 6.29 -8.04 -46.59
C ALA A 146 5.44 -8.48 -47.79
N GLU A 147 4.18 -8.90 -47.57
CA GLU A 147 3.29 -9.26 -48.68
C GLU A 147 2.68 -8.05 -49.38
N ALA A 148 2.57 -6.91 -48.69
CA ALA A 148 2.16 -5.62 -49.27
C ALA A 148 3.22 -4.98 -50.19
N GLU A 149 4.47 -5.46 -50.19
CA GLU A 149 5.62 -4.86 -50.89
C GLU A 149 5.82 -5.31 -52.36
N LYS A 150 4.85 -6.01 -52.99
CA LYS A 150 4.98 -6.38 -54.42
C LYS A 150 4.40 -5.38 -55.41
N CYS A 151 3.56 -4.46 -54.95
CA CYS A 151 2.96 -3.43 -55.79
C CYS A 151 3.08 -2.09 -55.07
N GLY A 152 3.54 -1.06 -55.77
CA GLY A 152 3.77 0.27 -55.18
C GLY A 152 2.47 0.94 -54.75
N GLU A 153 2.59 1.98 -53.93
CA GLU A 153 1.48 2.79 -53.43
C GLU A 153 0.54 3.21 -54.59
N GLY A 154 -0.71 2.71 -54.57
CA GLY A 154 -1.72 2.96 -55.60
C GLY A 154 -1.99 1.83 -56.61
N THR A 155 -1.48 0.61 -56.38
CA THR A 155 -1.74 -0.56 -57.24
C THR A 155 -2.12 -1.81 -56.44
N HIS A 156 -3.10 -2.59 -56.91
CA HIS A 156 -3.47 -3.88 -56.32
C HIS A 156 -3.03 -5.06 -57.21
N LEU A 157 -2.78 -6.21 -56.60
CA LEU A 157 -2.26 -7.40 -57.28
C LEU A 157 -3.43 -8.29 -57.74
N GLU A 158 -3.66 -8.39 -59.05
CA GLU A 158 -4.60 -9.34 -59.67
C GLU A 158 -3.85 -10.20 -60.71
N ASP A 159 -4.00 -11.53 -60.65
CA ASP A 159 -3.39 -12.51 -61.56
C ASP A 159 -1.86 -12.37 -61.74
N GLY A 160 -1.16 -11.90 -60.71
CA GLY A 160 0.30 -11.73 -60.73
C GLY A 160 0.80 -10.48 -61.45
N ALA A 161 -0.09 -9.53 -61.78
CA ALA A 161 0.25 -8.22 -62.32
C ALA A 161 -0.32 -7.09 -61.44
N CYS A 162 0.43 -6.00 -61.28
CA CYS A 162 -0.04 -4.82 -60.55
C CYS A 162 -0.97 -3.98 -61.44
N VAL A 163 -2.19 -3.71 -60.97
CA VAL A 163 -3.21 -2.91 -61.65
C VAL A 163 -3.44 -1.61 -60.85
N LEU A 164 -3.61 -0.46 -61.52
CA LEU A 164 -3.87 0.83 -60.85
C LEU A 164 -5.35 0.99 -60.48
N ASP A 165 -5.61 1.41 -59.24
CA ASP A 165 -6.95 1.85 -58.83
C ASP A 165 -7.30 3.19 -59.50
N GLU A 166 -8.46 3.25 -60.17
CA GLU A 166 -8.99 4.47 -60.76
C GLU A 166 -9.46 5.42 -59.64
N THR A 167 -8.68 6.47 -59.44
CA THR A 167 -8.89 7.55 -58.46
C THR A 167 -10.28 8.19 -58.55
N VAL A 168 -11.04 8.20 -57.45
CA VAL A 168 -12.06 9.22 -57.20
C VAL A 168 -11.45 10.29 -56.28
N SER A 169 -11.21 11.45 -56.87
CA SER A 169 -10.78 12.68 -56.23
C SER A 169 -11.99 13.54 -55.87
N VAL A 170 -12.09 13.97 -54.61
CA VAL A 170 -12.84 15.17 -54.18
C VAL A 170 -12.04 15.81 -53.04
N GLU A 171 -11.14 16.74 -53.36
CA GLU A 171 -11.34 18.20 -53.32
C GLU A 171 -11.00 18.82 -51.95
N SER A 172 -10.01 19.71 -51.98
CA SER A 172 -9.57 20.56 -50.87
C SER A 172 -10.52 21.73 -50.65
N THR A 173 -10.71 22.18 -49.39
CA THR A 173 -10.50 23.60 -48.94
C THR A 173 -11.31 23.98 -47.68
N SER A 174 -10.65 24.78 -46.83
CA SER A 174 -11.12 25.71 -45.78
C SER A 174 -11.34 25.23 -44.33
N ALA A 175 -10.47 25.76 -43.44
CA ALA A 175 -10.58 25.84 -41.97
C ALA A 175 -11.61 26.93 -41.54
N PRO A 176 -11.86 27.25 -40.24
CA PRO A 176 -11.36 26.69 -38.97
C PRO A 176 -12.45 26.42 -37.90
N SER A 177 -12.00 25.87 -36.75
CA SER A 177 -12.52 26.07 -35.37
C SER A 177 -13.09 24.85 -34.63
N THR A 178 -12.47 24.64 -33.47
CA THR A 178 -13.02 24.18 -32.18
C THR A 178 -13.54 22.75 -32.06
N SER A 179 -12.72 21.87 -31.47
CA SER A 179 -13.00 21.35 -30.11
C SER A 179 -11.80 20.55 -29.58
N SER A 180 -10.91 21.22 -28.85
CA SER A 180 -9.94 20.57 -27.97
C SER A 180 -10.61 20.31 -26.62
N ALA A 181 -11.27 19.16 -26.48
CA ALA A 181 -11.30 18.45 -25.21
C ALA A 181 -10.27 17.33 -25.44
N GLU A 182 -9.08 17.34 -24.84
CA GLU A 182 -8.85 16.69 -23.55
C GLU A 182 -7.47 17.10 -22.97
N THR A 183 -7.17 18.41 -22.82
CA THR A 183 -5.87 18.82 -22.25
C THR A 183 -5.92 20.07 -21.37
N VAL A 184 -7.02 20.31 -20.63
CA VAL A 184 -7.10 21.42 -19.67
C VAL A 184 -7.33 21.01 -18.21
N SER A 185 -7.57 19.74 -17.93
CA SER A 185 -7.93 19.30 -16.58
C SER A 185 -6.79 19.41 -15.55
N SER A 186 -5.51 19.43 -15.96
CA SER A 186 -4.38 19.54 -15.00
C SER A 186 -4.08 20.99 -14.58
N TRP A 187 -4.19 21.96 -15.50
CA TRP A 187 -3.87 23.37 -15.19
C TRP A 187 -4.97 24.08 -14.40
N ILE A 188 -6.22 23.61 -14.51
CA ILE A 188 -7.37 24.19 -13.81
C ILE A 188 -7.30 23.88 -12.30
N TYR A 189 -6.83 22.70 -11.89
CA TYR A 189 -6.67 22.38 -10.45
C TYR A 189 -5.63 23.27 -9.75
N SER A 190 -4.57 23.66 -10.46
CA SER A 190 -3.52 24.54 -9.93
C SER A 190 -4.06 25.94 -9.60
N ILE A 191 -4.86 26.52 -10.51
CA ILE A 191 -5.45 27.84 -10.31
C ILE A 191 -6.52 27.81 -9.19
N THR A 192 -7.34 26.76 -9.14
CA THR A 192 -8.38 26.64 -8.10
C THR A 192 -7.81 26.48 -6.69
N PHE A 193 -6.68 25.77 -6.55
CA PHE A 193 -6.03 25.57 -5.25
C PHE A 193 -5.45 26.88 -4.69
N ALA A 194 -4.81 27.68 -5.53
CA ALA A 194 -4.27 28.98 -5.12
C ALA A 194 -5.36 29.97 -4.69
N VAL A 195 -6.48 30.01 -5.43
CA VAL A 195 -7.63 30.87 -5.10
C VAL A 195 -8.31 30.42 -3.80
N LEU A 196 -8.43 29.11 -3.57
CA LEU A 196 -8.98 28.55 -2.32
C LEU A 196 -8.12 28.91 -1.11
N ILE A 197 -6.79 28.77 -1.21
CA ILE A 197 -5.87 29.13 -0.11
C ILE A 197 -5.99 30.63 0.21
N ALA A 198 -6.00 31.49 -0.81
CA ALA A 198 -6.15 32.93 -0.62
C ALA A 198 -7.46 33.28 0.11
N PHE A 199 -8.57 32.61 -0.23
CA PHE A 199 -9.86 32.82 0.41
C PHE A 199 -9.88 32.36 1.87
N ILE A 200 -9.27 31.21 2.18
CA ILE A 200 -9.11 30.70 3.54
C ILE A 200 -8.29 31.69 4.40
N ILE A 201 -7.15 32.17 3.89
CA ILE A 201 -6.29 33.15 4.59
C ILE A 201 -7.07 34.45 4.84
N ALA A 202 -7.81 34.95 3.85
CA ALA A 202 -8.62 36.16 4.00
C ALA A 202 -9.68 36.02 5.11
N ILE A 203 -10.34 34.87 5.23
CA ILE A 203 -11.30 34.59 6.30
C ILE A 203 -10.60 34.59 7.66
N PHE A 204 -9.46 33.91 7.81
CA PHE A 204 -8.72 33.88 9.07
C PHE A 204 -8.28 35.28 9.52
N LEU A 205 -7.70 36.08 8.60
CA LEU A 205 -7.30 37.44 8.89
C LEU A 205 -8.50 38.33 9.25
N TYR A 206 -9.65 38.14 8.57
CA TYR A 206 -10.88 38.85 8.89
C TYR A 206 -11.40 38.51 10.30
N LEU A 207 -11.39 37.23 10.70
CA LEU A 207 -11.80 36.80 12.03
C LEU A 207 -10.90 37.36 13.12
N ILE A 208 -9.57 37.37 12.91
CA ILE A 208 -8.61 37.97 13.84
C ILE A 208 -8.86 39.50 13.96
N SER A 209 -9.08 40.17 12.82
CA SER A 209 -9.37 41.61 12.81
C SER A 209 -10.68 41.95 13.55
N ARG A 210 -11.69 41.09 13.43
CA ARG A 210 -12.99 41.27 14.10
C ARG A 210 -12.90 40.98 15.59
N ALA A 211 -12.11 39.99 16.00
CA ALA A 211 -11.84 39.69 17.40
C ALA A 211 -11.03 40.81 18.09
N SER A 212 -10.07 41.41 17.38
CA SER A 212 -9.28 42.54 17.87
C SER A 212 -10.14 43.79 18.15
N ARG A 213 -11.11 44.10 17.28
CA ARG A 213 -12.03 45.25 17.48
C ARG A 213 -13.03 45.09 18.63
N ARG A 214 -13.25 43.88 19.15
CA ARG A 214 -14.13 43.65 20.31
C ARG A 214 -13.47 43.89 21.67
N LYS A 215 -12.18 44.22 21.70
CA LYS A 215 -11.41 44.46 22.95
C LYS A 215 -11.21 45.95 23.29
N THR A 216 -11.84 46.87 22.56
CA THR A 216 -11.67 48.34 22.75
C THR A 216 -12.98 49.08 23.02
N THR A 217 -13.94 48.42 23.65
CA THR A 217 -15.06 49.05 24.38
C THR A 217 -15.28 48.27 25.65
#